data_AF-T2I4K5-F1
#
_entry.id   AF-T2I4K5-F1
#
_cell.length_a   1.000
_cell.length_b   1.000
_cell.length_c   1.000
_cell.angle_alpha   90.00
_cell.angle_beta   90.00
_cell.angle_gamma   90.00
#
_symmetry.space_group_name_H-M   'P 1'
#
loop_
_entity.id
_entity.type
_entity.pdbx_description
1 polymer ?
#
loop_
_entity_poly.entity_id
_entity_poly.type
_entity_poly.pdbx_seq_one_letter_code
_entity_poly.pdbx_strand_id
1 'polypeptide(L)'
;MDRICGHLLVGLDMPNVDTVMDKITYNVSSNFDPTLTRDGNIMFSSTQGNGTHNNSNGSTCLLVDNWDGSYPRHIYGNAVSEQPDAPKIQAREASDGYVYYIEALDSNSGIGNLARVSWTTPHAKTQSRLSNDGRLYRSPHPLPDGRLMVSSAERQDFGIYYFCADKGTVSELVYDDPEWNDHQPQPVYPRYKPRWINSFTAGKEFGVTTVTYQPFDQVRVEGYPHSWSTTIC
;
A
#
# COMPACT_ATOMS: atom_id res chain seq x y z
N MET A 1 -4.00 1.80 21.63
CA MET A 1 -3.14 0.70 22.14
C MET A 1 -3.52 0.23 23.52
N ASP A 2 -3.96 1.09 24.43
CA ASP A 2 -4.26 0.68 25.82
C ASP A 2 -5.25 -0.49 25.92
N ARG A 3 -6.35 -0.41 25.18
CA ARG A 3 -7.32 -1.52 25.06
C ARG A 3 -6.73 -2.81 24.47
N ILE A 4 -5.71 -2.72 23.62
CA ILE A 4 -5.14 -3.86 22.89
C ILE A 4 -4.01 -4.48 23.70
N CYS A 5 -3.02 -3.69 24.12
CA CYS A 5 -1.78 -4.16 24.74
C CYS A 5 -1.71 -3.89 26.25
N GLY A 6 -2.67 -3.18 26.85
CA GLY A 6 -2.65 -2.79 28.26
C GLY A 6 -1.76 -1.58 28.58
N HIS A 7 -1.38 -0.79 27.58
CA HIS A 7 -0.65 0.47 27.73
C HIS A 7 -0.94 1.43 26.58
N LEU A 8 -0.87 2.75 26.84
CA LEU A 8 -0.98 3.79 25.82
C LEU A 8 0.08 3.60 24.72
N LEU A 9 -0.24 4.05 23.49
CA LEU A 9 0.72 4.01 22.39
C LEU A 9 1.90 4.92 22.73
N VAL A 10 3.12 4.47 22.48
CA VAL A 10 4.33 5.24 22.70
C VAL A 10 4.90 5.66 21.36
N GLY A 11 5.09 6.96 21.18
CA GLY A 11 5.53 7.54 19.92
C GLY A 11 5.61 9.06 20.02
N LEU A 12 5.30 9.75 18.92
CA LEU A 12 5.12 11.20 18.90
C LEU A 12 3.71 11.55 19.41
N ASP A 13 3.65 12.09 20.63
CA ASP A 13 2.42 12.58 21.24
C ASP A 13 2.00 13.94 20.68
N MET A 14 0.71 14.09 20.37
CA MET A 14 0.09 15.28 19.79
C MET A 14 -1.13 15.70 20.63
N PRO A 15 -0.92 16.24 21.84
CA PRO A 15 -2.00 16.47 22.80
C PRO A 15 -3.05 17.48 22.33
N ASN A 16 -2.66 18.44 21.48
CA ASN A 16 -3.58 19.45 20.94
C ASN A 16 -4.68 18.86 20.06
N VAL A 17 -4.49 17.64 19.55
CA VAL A 17 -5.46 16.93 18.71
C VAL A 17 -5.84 15.56 19.29
N ASP A 18 -5.43 15.27 20.52
CA ASP A 18 -5.69 14.00 21.22
C ASP A 18 -5.28 12.76 20.41
N THR A 19 -4.09 12.80 19.79
CA THR A 19 -3.55 11.68 19.02
C THR A 19 -2.11 11.36 19.39
N VAL A 20 -1.72 10.11 19.11
CA VAL A 20 -0.34 9.65 19.18
C VAL A 20 -0.01 8.96 17.88
N MET A 21 1.18 9.20 17.35
CA MET A 21 1.68 8.54 16.14
C MET A 21 2.92 7.71 16.45
N ASP A 22 2.99 6.52 15.88
CA ASP A 22 4.17 5.67 15.94
C ASP A 22 4.68 5.34 14.53
N LYS A 23 5.99 5.20 14.39
CA LYS A 23 6.65 4.93 13.10
C LYS A 23 6.78 3.41 12.94
N ILE A 24 6.02 2.85 12.02
CA ILE A 24 6.00 1.39 11.81
C ILE A 24 6.94 0.90 10.69
N THR A 25 7.28 1.75 9.71
CA THR A 25 8.22 1.38 8.64
C THR A 25 9.47 2.24 8.65
N TYR A 26 10.64 1.61 8.54
CA TYR A 26 11.95 2.26 8.70
C TYR A 26 12.80 2.26 7.42
N ASN A 27 12.18 2.03 6.26
CA ASN A 27 12.86 2.20 4.97
C ASN A 27 13.48 3.59 4.87
N VAL A 28 14.70 3.67 4.30
CA VAL A 28 15.42 4.94 4.09
C VAL A 28 14.84 5.70 2.89
N SER A 29 14.27 4.97 1.94
CA SER A 29 13.50 5.51 0.83
C SER A 29 12.00 5.56 1.16
N SER A 30 11.19 6.07 0.22
CA SER A 30 9.77 6.29 0.43
C SER A 30 8.96 4.99 0.50
N ASN A 31 8.06 4.94 1.48
CA ASN A 31 6.91 4.03 1.53
C ASN A 31 5.64 4.88 1.46
N PHE A 32 4.71 4.55 0.56
CA PHE A 32 3.56 5.41 0.25
C PHE A 32 2.37 4.62 -0.30
N ASP A 33 1.25 5.29 -0.49
CA ASP A 33 -0.03 4.70 -0.92
C ASP A 33 -0.49 3.49 -0.08
N PRO A 34 -0.61 3.62 1.25
CA PRO A 34 -1.12 2.52 2.07
C PRO A 34 -2.60 2.23 1.75
N THR A 35 -2.94 0.95 1.66
CA THR A 35 -4.29 0.43 1.52
C THR A 35 -4.47 -0.82 2.37
N LEU A 36 -5.72 -1.19 2.63
CA LEU A 36 -6.06 -2.41 3.35
C LEU A 36 -6.07 -3.62 2.42
N THR A 37 -5.63 -4.75 2.94
CA THR A 37 -5.85 -6.07 2.32
C THR A 37 -7.03 -6.78 3.01
N ARG A 38 -7.67 -7.73 2.33
CA ARG A 38 -8.77 -8.54 2.90
C ARG A 38 -8.31 -9.35 4.12
N ASP A 39 -7.03 -9.71 4.14
CA ASP A 39 -6.40 -10.46 5.22
C ASP A 39 -5.87 -9.56 6.36
N GLY A 40 -6.25 -8.28 6.41
CA GLY A 40 -6.05 -7.42 7.58
C GLY A 40 -4.66 -6.80 7.72
N ASN A 41 -3.86 -6.87 6.66
CA ASN A 41 -2.55 -6.25 6.57
C ASN A 41 -2.64 -4.90 5.83
N ILE A 42 -1.52 -4.17 5.82
CA ILE A 42 -1.37 -2.92 5.08
C ILE A 42 -0.55 -3.22 3.83
N MET A 43 -1.15 -3.06 2.65
CA MET A 43 -0.43 -3.07 1.38
C MET A 43 0.01 -1.65 1.04
N PHE A 44 1.19 -1.47 0.49
CA PHE A 44 1.70 -0.17 0.09
C PHE A 44 2.76 -0.30 -1.00
N SER A 45 3.10 0.84 -1.61
CA SER A 45 4.19 0.97 -2.56
C SER A 45 5.47 1.32 -1.82
N SER A 46 6.57 0.64 -2.13
CA SER A 46 7.86 0.83 -1.45
C SER A 46 8.98 0.99 -2.47
N THR A 47 9.72 2.09 -2.36
CA THR A 47 10.92 2.32 -3.15
C THR A 47 12.10 1.58 -2.55
N GLN A 48 12.66 0.64 -3.30
CA GLN A 48 13.87 -0.12 -2.98
C GLN A 48 15.06 0.52 -3.68
N GLY A 49 15.68 1.52 -3.05
CA GLY A 49 16.74 2.35 -3.64
C GLY A 49 18.14 2.08 -3.09
N ASN A 50 18.37 0.95 -2.41
CA ASN A 50 19.63 0.72 -1.71
C ASN A 50 20.78 0.39 -2.69
N GLY A 51 21.85 1.19 -2.66
CA GLY A 51 23.08 0.92 -3.38
C GLY A 51 22.89 0.77 -4.90
N THR A 52 23.41 -0.32 -5.46
CA THR A 52 23.37 -0.62 -6.90
C THR A 52 22.18 -1.51 -7.29
N HIS A 53 21.16 -1.62 -6.45
CA HIS A 53 19.97 -2.42 -6.74
C HIS A 53 19.35 -2.06 -8.10
N ASN A 54 18.97 -3.08 -8.87
CA ASN A 54 18.47 -2.94 -10.24
C ASN A 54 19.34 -2.01 -11.11
N ASN A 55 20.65 -2.28 -11.19
CA ASN A 55 21.61 -1.45 -11.93
C ASN A 55 21.59 0.04 -11.50
N SER A 56 21.43 0.29 -10.19
CA SER A 56 21.29 1.62 -9.59
C SER A 56 20.01 2.39 -9.96
N ASN A 57 19.06 1.77 -10.66
CA ASN A 57 17.74 2.36 -10.92
C ASN A 57 16.79 2.16 -9.73
N GLY A 58 17.08 1.21 -8.84
CA GLY A 58 16.17 0.78 -7.80
C GLY A 58 14.89 0.16 -8.37
N SER A 59 13.87 0.01 -7.53
CA SER A 59 12.53 -0.37 -7.97
C SER A 59 11.47 0.24 -7.05
N THR A 60 10.24 0.40 -7.55
CA THR A 60 9.08 0.69 -6.70
C THR A 60 8.11 -0.46 -6.83
N CYS A 61 7.98 -1.22 -5.74
CA CYS A 61 7.30 -2.50 -5.70
C CYS A 61 6.17 -2.50 -4.68
N LEU A 62 5.31 -3.52 -4.76
CA LEU A 62 4.22 -3.74 -3.81
C LEU A 62 4.72 -4.57 -2.65
N LEU A 63 4.55 -4.06 -1.44
CA LEU A 63 4.79 -4.75 -0.18
C LEU A 63 3.49 -4.85 0.60
N VAL A 64 3.47 -5.80 1.53
CA VAL A 64 2.51 -5.80 2.63
C VAL A 64 3.26 -5.92 3.94
N ASP A 65 2.70 -5.33 4.97
CA ASP A 65 3.20 -5.40 6.33
C ASP A 65 2.02 -5.45 7.30
N ASN A 66 2.26 -5.92 8.51
CA ASN A 66 1.31 -5.76 9.60
C ASN A 66 1.13 -4.26 9.90
N TRP A 67 0.00 -3.92 10.51
CA TRP A 67 -0.30 -2.52 10.87
C TRP A 67 0.64 -1.95 11.95
N ASP A 68 1.40 -2.80 12.62
CA ASP A 68 2.45 -2.44 13.59
C ASP A 68 3.88 -2.58 13.02
N GLY A 69 4.02 -2.92 11.73
CA GLY A 69 5.32 -3.01 11.06
C GLY A 69 6.12 -4.29 11.35
N SER A 70 5.51 -5.31 11.96
CA SER A 70 6.25 -6.47 12.46
C SER A 70 6.68 -7.48 11.38
N TYR A 71 6.08 -7.44 10.19
CA TYR A 71 6.30 -8.48 9.17
C TYR A 71 6.20 -7.97 7.73
N PRO A 72 7.12 -7.07 7.31
CA PRO A 72 7.17 -6.59 5.94
C PRO A 72 7.57 -7.71 4.99
N ARG A 73 6.81 -7.89 3.91
CA ARG A 73 7.08 -8.89 2.87
C ARG A 73 6.71 -8.37 1.48
N HIS A 74 7.51 -8.76 0.50
CA HIS A 74 7.25 -8.44 -0.90
C HIS A 74 6.01 -9.15 -1.42
N ILE A 75 5.25 -8.45 -2.26
CA ILE A 75 4.15 -9.00 -3.05
C ILE A 75 4.58 -9.12 -4.51
N TYR A 76 4.95 -8.00 -5.16
CA TYR A 76 5.29 -8.01 -6.58
C TYR A 76 6.11 -6.78 -7.01
N GLY A 77 7.07 -6.98 -7.92
CA GLY A 77 7.79 -5.93 -8.62
C GLY A 77 9.19 -5.60 -8.14
N ASN A 78 9.81 -6.46 -7.32
CA ASN A 78 11.18 -6.24 -6.84
C ASN A 78 12.18 -7.27 -7.39
N ALA A 79 11.70 -8.43 -7.85
CA ALA A 79 12.57 -9.50 -8.35
C ALA A 79 12.92 -9.32 -9.83
N VAL A 80 14.07 -9.84 -10.24
CA VAL A 80 14.57 -9.77 -11.64
C VAL A 80 13.64 -10.45 -12.64
N SER A 81 12.95 -11.51 -12.23
CA SER A 81 11.97 -12.22 -13.07
C SER A 81 10.62 -11.50 -13.19
N GLU A 82 10.47 -10.33 -12.56
CA GLU A 82 9.26 -9.51 -12.59
C GLU A 82 9.50 -8.25 -13.45
N GLN A 83 8.68 -7.21 -13.24
CA GLN A 83 8.84 -5.90 -13.88
C GLN A 83 9.40 -4.88 -12.87
N PRO A 84 10.69 -4.92 -12.49
CA PRO A 84 11.27 -3.99 -11.51
C PRO A 84 11.40 -2.56 -12.05
N ASP A 85 11.47 -2.39 -13.38
CA ASP A 85 11.67 -1.09 -14.03
C ASP A 85 10.39 -0.25 -14.18
N ALA A 86 9.21 -0.86 -14.04
CA ALA A 86 7.94 -0.15 -14.03
C ALA A 86 7.54 0.10 -12.57
N PRO A 87 7.42 1.34 -12.09
CA PRO A 87 6.96 1.64 -10.73
C PRO A 87 5.50 1.23 -10.50
N LYS A 88 5.23 0.55 -9.38
CA LYS A 88 3.89 0.07 -9.00
C LYS A 88 3.33 1.01 -7.94
N ILE A 89 2.26 1.74 -8.26
CA ILE A 89 1.69 2.75 -7.36
C ILE A 89 0.16 2.63 -7.25
N GLN A 90 -0.44 3.29 -6.25
CA GLN A 90 -1.89 3.41 -6.05
C GLN A 90 -2.63 2.07 -6.06
N ALA A 91 -1.99 1.02 -5.53
CA ALA A 91 -2.52 -0.34 -5.56
C ALA A 91 -3.78 -0.48 -4.70
N ARG A 92 -4.73 -1.30 -5.14
CA ARG A 92 -5.91 -1.73 -4.38
C ARG A 92 -6.25 -3.19 -4.67
N GLU A 93 -6.49 -3.95 -3.60
CA GLU A 93 -7.05 -5.29 -3.71
C GLU A 93 -8.54 -5.20 -4.08
N ALA A 94 -8.99 -6.07 -4.99
CA ALA A 94 -10.36 -6.17 -5.45
C ALA A 94 -11.03 -7.47 -4.96
N SER A 95 -12.36 -7.52 -5.04
CA SER A 95 -13.13 -8.70 -4.65
C SER A 95 -12.93 -9.93 -5.56
N ASP A 96 -12.41 -9.72 -6.77
CA ASP A 96 -12.12 -10.75 -7.77
C ASP A 96 -10.79 -11.50 -7.51
N GLY A 97 -10.07 -11.15 -6.43
CA GLY A 97 -8.81 -11.78 -6.06
C GLY A 97 -7.58 -11.21 -6.77
N TYR A 98 -7.71 -10.07 -7.43
CA TYR A 98 -6.60 -9.33 -8.03
C TYR A 98 -6.25 -8.07 -7.24
N VAL A 99 -4.98 -7.66 -7.36
CA VAL A 99 -4.52 -6.32 -7.00
C VAL A 99 -4.43 -5.50 -8.27
N TYR A 100 -5.20 -4.42 -8.34
CA TYR A 100 -5.14 -3.43 -9.41
C TYR A 100 -4.18 -2.32 -9.00
N TYR A 101 -3.32 -1.88 -9.89
CA TYR A 101 -2.32 -0.85 -9.63
C TYR A 101 -1.98 -0.09 -10.90
N ILE A 102 -1.31 1.05 -10.74
CA ILE A 102 -0.78 1.83 -11.84
C ILE A 102 0.70 1.46 -12.05
N GLU A 103 1.02 1.05 -13.28
CA GLU A 103 2.39 1.01 -13.80
C GLU A 103 2.76 2.42 -14.23
N ALA A 104 3.42 3.15 -13.33
CA ALA A 104 3.75 4.55 -13.56
C ALA A 104 4.77 4.71 -14.69
N LEU A 105 4.75 5.88 -15.36
CA LEU A 105 5.64 6.15 -16.49
C LEU A 105 7.12 6.22 -16.07
N ASP A 106 7.38 6.66 -14.85
CA ASP A 106 8.70 6.79 -14.22
C ASP A 106 8.54 6.84 -12.69
N SER A 107 9.65 6.88 -11.95
CA SER A 107 9.67 6.80 -10.49
C SER A 107 8.98 7.95 -9.75
N ASN A 108 8.72 9.07 -10.42
CA ASN A 108 8.06 10.26 -9.85
C ASN A 108 6.67 10.50 -10.45
N SER A 109 6.27 9.73 -11.46
CA SER A 109 4.97 9.87 -12.12
C SER A 109 3.85 9.28 -11.26
N GLY A 110 2.77 10.07 -11.07
CA GLY A 110 1.53 9.63 -10.41
C GLY A 110 0.50 9.00 -11.36
N ILE A 111 0.88 8.77 -12.61
CA ILE A 111 0.02 8.34 -13.72
C ILE A 111 0.75 7.29 -14.57
N GLY A 112 0.00 6.48 -15.30
CA GLY A 112 0.59 5.49 -16.21
C GLY A 112 -0.43 4.52 -16.77
N ASN A 113 -0.04 3.25 -16.91
CA ASN A 113 -0.92 2.19 -17.40
C ASN A 113 -1.63 1.50 -16.24
N LEU A 114 -2.86 1.04 -16.48
CA LEU A 114 -3.56 0.19 -15.52
C LEU A 114 -3.11 -1.27 -15.69
N ALA A 115 -2.71 -1.89 -14.60
CA ALA A 115 -2.34 -3.30 -14.57
C ALA A 115 -2.92 -4.00 -13.35
N ARG A 116 -2.84 -5.33 -13.37
CA ARG A 116 -3.19 -6.16 -12.22
C ARG A 116 -2.27 -7.36 -12.07
N VAL A 117 -2.22 -7.91 -10.87
CA VAL A 117 -1.57 -9.18 -10.54
C VAL A 117 -2.45 -9.96 -9.56
N SER A 118 -2.41 -11.29 -9.59
CA SER A 118 -3.20 -12.11 -8.64
C SER A 118 -2.73 -11.84 -7.21
N TRP A 119 -3.67 -11.63 -6.28
CA TRP A 119 -3.34 -11.50 -4.85
C TRP A 119 -2.86 -12.83 -4.25
N THR A 120 -3.46 -13.94 -4.66
CA THR A 120 -3.16 -15.28 -4.13
C THR A 120 -1.90 -15.89 -4.73
N THR A 121 -1.51 -15.46 -5.93
CA THR A 121 -0.29 -15.94 -6.61
C THR A 121 0.38 -14.75 -7.30
N PRO A 122 0.96 -13.80 -6.53
CA PRO A 122 1.51 -12.56 -7.08
C PRO A 122 2.83 -12.85 -7.81
N HIS A 123 2.70 -13.25 -9.07
CA HIS A 123 3.81 -13.70 -9.91
C HIS A 123 3.63 -13.17 -11.34
N ALA A 124 4.73 -13.03 -12.07
CA ALA A 124 4.75 -12.51 -13.45
C ALA A 124 3.77 -13.21 -14.41
N LYS A 125 3.46 -14.49 -14.16
CA LYS A 125 2.48 -15.30 -14.93
C LYS A 125 1.03 -14.84 -14.77
N THR A 126 0.73 -14.17 -13.67
CA THR A 126 -0.62 -13.66 -13.35
C THR A 126 -0.72 -12.15 -13.53
N GLN A 127 0.42 -11.50 -13.82
CA GLN A 127 0.43 -10.08 -14.14
C GLN A 127 -0.16 -9.89 -15.53
N SER A 128 -0.96 -8.83 -15.65
CA SER A 128 -1.50 -8.40 -16.93
C SER A 128 -1.65 -6.88 -16.95
N ARG A 129 -1.19 -6.25 -18.03
CA ARG A 129 -1.57 -4.88 -18.35
C ARG A 129 -2.98 -4.89 -18.93
N LEU A 130 -3.85 -4.04 -18.41
CA LEU A 130 -5.26 -3.97 -18.78
C LEU A 130 -5.54 -2.88 -19.80
N SER A 131 -4.90 -1.71 -19.66
CA SER A 131 -5.08 -0.60 -20.59
C SER A 131 -4.35 -0.86 -21.92
N ASN A 132 -5.01 -0.64 -23.05
CA ASN A 132 -4.45 -0.83 -24.40
C ASN A 132 -4.83 0.27 -25.41
N ASP A 133 -5.34 1.41 -24.93
CA ASP A 133 -5.92 2.49 -25.73
C ASP A 133 -5.04 3.75 -25.84
N GLY A 134 -3.86 3.74 -25.22
CA GLY A 134 -2.93 4.87 -25.20
C GLY A 134 -3.34 6.01 -24.25
N ARG A 135 -4.44 5.88 -23.50
CA ARG A 135 -4.82 6.84 -22.46
C ARG A 135 -3.90 6.71 -21.25
N LEU A 136 -3.82 7.77 -20.47
CA LEU A 136 -3.18 7.74 -19.15
C LEU A 136 -4.22 7.42 -18.09
N TYR A 137 -3.82 6.62 -17.10
CA TYR A 137 -4.66 6.16 -16.01
C TYR A 137 -4.05 6.52 -14.67
N ARG A 138 -4.92 6.79 -13.69
CA ARG A 138 -4.55 6.93 -12.28
C ARG A 138 -5.69 6.52 -11.36
N SER A 139 -5.32 6.29 -10.11
CA SER A 139 -6.23 6.12 -8.97
C SER A 139 -7.33 5.06 -9.19
N PRO A 140 -6.95 3.80 -9.45
CA PRO A 140 -7.93 2.73 -9.59
C PRO A 140 -8.69 2.53 -8.27
N HIS A 141 -10.00 2.34 -8.37
CA HIS A 141 -10.87 2.04 -7.24
C HIS A 141 -11.80 0.87 -7.60
N PRO A 142 -11.40 -0.37 -7.26
CA PRO A 142 -12.27 -1.54 -7.42
C PRO A 142 -13.50 -1.41 -6.51
N LEU A 143 -14.67 -1.78 -7.04
CA LEU A 143 -15.94 -1.78 -6.34
C LEU A 143 -16.33 -3.21 -5.90
N PRO A 144 -17.13 -3.37 -4.84
CA PRO A 144 -17.58 -4.69 -4.38
C PRO A 144 -18.40 -5.46 -5.42
N ASP A 145 -19.06 -4.76 -6.35
CA ASP A 145 -19.87 -5.35 -7.43
C ASP A 145 -19.04 -5.81 -8.65
N GLY A 146 -17.70 -5.70 -8.57
CA GLY A 146 -16.79 -6.11 -9.63
C GLY A 146 -16.50 -5.03 -10.66
N ARG A 147 -17.14 -3.86 -10.58
CA ARG A 147 -16.77 -2.70 -11.42
C ARG A 147 -15.46 -2.09 -10.94
N LEU A 148 -14.82 -1.33 -11.81
CA LEU A 148 -13.59 -0.60 -11.51
C LEU A 148 -13.77 0.85 -11.92
N MET A 149 -13.65 1.78 -10.98
CA MET A 149 -13.56 3.20 -11.30
C MET A 149 -12.10 3.59 -11.48
N VAL A 150 -11.82 4.47 -12.44
CA VAL A 150 -10.49 5.01 -12.73
C VAL A 150 -10.62 6.49 -13.04
N SER A 151 -9.51 7.21 -12.87
CA SER A 151 -9.32 8.52 -13.48
C SER A 151 -8.49 8.33 -14.73
N SER A 152 -8.94 8.88 -15.86
CA SER A 152 -8.28 8.68 -17.15
C SER A 152 -8.35 9.91 -18.04
N ALA A 153 -7.30 10.11 -18.84
CA ALA A 153 -7.19 11.20 -19.79
C ALA A 153 -6.82 10.66 -21.18
N GLU A 154 -7.55 11.11 -22.21
CA GLU A 154 -7.14 10.94 -23.61
C GLU A 154 -6.19 12.07 -24.06
N ARG A 155 -6.49 13.31 -23.64
CA ARG A 155 -5.68 14.51 -23.99
C ARG A 155 -5.58 15.47 -22.80
N GLN A 156 -4.63 15.21 -21.90
CA GLN A 156 -4.26 16.02 -20.72
C GLN A 156 -5.34 16.26 -19.66
N ASP A 157 -6.62 16.21 -20.03
CA ASP A 157 -7.79 16.39 -19.17
C ASP A 157 -8.25 15.04 -18.59
N PHE A 158 -8.24 14.93 -17.25
CA PHE A 158 -8.58 13.70 -16.53
C PHE A 158 -10.02 13.75 -16.04
N GLY A 159 -10.82 12.78 -16.46
CA GLY A 159 -12.16 12.54 -15.94
C GLY A 159 -12.26 11.26 -15.11
N ILE A 160 -13.40 11.05 -14.45
CA ILE A 160 -13.75 9.83 -13.73
C ILE A 160 -14.59 8.92 -14.62
N TYR A 161 -14.15 7.67 -14.79
CA TYR A 161 -14.78 6.70 -15.67
C TYR A 161 -14.91 5.34 -14.99
N TYR A 162 -15.86 4.52 -15.46
CA TYR A 162 -15.79 3.08 -15.27
C TYR A 162 -14.87 2.44 -16.30
N PHE A 163 -14.02 1.51 -15.87
CA PHE A 163 -13.11 0.77 -16.73
C PHE A 163 -13.75 -0.53 -17.23
N CYS A 164 -13.54 -0.86 -18.50
CA CYS A 164 -14.00 -2.11 -19.11
C CYS A 164 -12.80 -2.98 -19.47
N ALA A 165 -12.53 -3.99 -18.63
CA ALA A 165 -11.37 -4.87 -18.79
C ALA A 165 -11.37 -5.64 -20.13
N ASP A 166 -12.53 -6.06 -20.61
CA ASP A 166 -12.66 -6.79 -21.88
C ASP A 166 -12.27 -5.94 -23.09
N LYS A 167 -12.51 -4.63 -23.02
CA LYS A 167 -12.19 -3.68 -24.09
C LYS A 167 -10.80 -3.06 -23.91
N GLY A 168 -10.20 -3.17 -22.74
CA GLY A 168 -8.92 -2.54 -22.39
C GLY A 168 -8.95 -1.02 -22.34
N THR A 169 -10.13 -0.42 -22.13
CA THR A 169 -10.34 1.03 -22.12
C THR A 169 -11.48 1.43 -21.18
N VAL A 170 -11.65 2.74 -20.97
CA VAL A 170 -12.78 3.32 -20.26
C VAL A 170 -14.11 3.06 -20.99
N SER A 171 -15.20 3.06 -20.23
CA SER A 171 -16.56 2.83 -20.73
C SER A 171 -17.47 4.01 -20.43
N GLU A 172 -18.26 3.93 -19.37
CA GLU A 172 -19.17 4.99 -18.92
C GLU A 172 -18.39 6.12 -18.24
N LEU A 173 -18.64 7.35 -18.70
CA LEU A 173 -18.20 8.58 -18.04
C LEU A 173 -19.08 8.83 -16.82
N VAL A 174 -18.44 9.07 -15.67
CA VAL A 174 -19.12 9.41 -14.41
C VAL A 174 -19.17 10.93 -14.23
N TYR A 175 -18.02 11.59 -14.38
CA TYR A 175 -17.88 13.04 -14.24
C TYR A 175 -16.55 13.48 -14.86
N ASP A 176 -16.56 14.59 -15.60
CA ASP A 176 -15.39 15.20 -16.22
C ASP A 176 -15.66 16.70 -16.38
N ASP A 177 -14.94 17.52 -15.63
CA ASP A 177 -14.97 18.97 -15.74
C ASP A 177 -13.73 19.44 -16.53
N PRO A 178 -13.90 20.03 -17.73
CA PRO A 178 -12.76 20.44 -18.57
C PRO A 178 -11.76 21.42 -17.94
N GLU A 179 -12.14 22.07 -16.84
CA GLU A 179 -11.27 23.01 -16.11
C GLU A 179 -10.52 22.34 -14.94
N TRP A 180 -10.77 21.05 -14.68
CA TRP A 180 -10.22 20.32 -13.55
C TRP A 180 -9.69 18.94 -13.94
N ASN A 181 -8.60 18.54 -13.30
CA ASN A 181 -8.18 17.13 -13.36
C ASN A 181 -8.94 16.34 -12.29
N ASP A 182 -10.02 15.70 -12.68
CA ASP A 182 -10.82 14.85 -11.82
C ASP A 182 -10.14 13.51 -11.58
N HIS A 183 -9.76 13.27 -10.32
CA HIS A 183 -9.04 12.07 -9.92
C HIS A 183 -9.44 11.54 -8.55
N GLN A 184 -8.88 10.38 -8.19
CA GLN A 184 -9.09 9.72 -6.89
C GLN A 184 -10.57 9.44 -6.57
N PRO A 185 -11.28 8.68 -7.42
CA PRO A 185 -12.67 8.32 -7.13
C PRO A 185 -12.77 7.58 -5.79
N GLN A 186 -13.67 8.04 -4.92
CA GLN A 186 -13.99 7.45 -3.62
C GLN A 186 -15.50 7.24 -3.49
N PRO A 187 -16.06 6.24 -4.17
CA PRO A 187 -17.48 5.93 -4.09
C PRO A 187 -17.91 5.61 -2.65
N VAL A 188 -19.14 6.02 -2.30
CA VAL A 188 -19.73 5.86 -0.98
C VAL A 188 -20.51 4.55 -0.91
N TYR A 189 -20.05 3.60 -0.11
CA TYR A 189 -20.72 2.34 0.16
C TYR A 189 -20.25 1.76 1.50
N PRO A 190 -21.02 0.85 2.14
CA PRO A 190 -20.57 0.16 3.35
C PRO A 190 -19.31 -0.67 3.09
N ARG A 191 -18.24 -0.41 3.84
CA ARG A 191 -16.97 -1.15 3.72
C ARG A 191 -16.90 -2.25 4.77
N TYR A 192 -16.60 -3.47 4.33
CA TYR A 192 -16.24 -4.56 5.25
C TYR A 192 -14.99 -4.15 6.04
N LYS A 193 -14.99 -4.40 7.35
CA LYS A 193 -13.82 -4.18 8.20
C LYS A 193 -12.94 -5.43 8.14
N PRO A 194 -11.72 -5.36 7.59
CA PRO A 194 -10.80 -6.49 7.64
C PRO A 194 -10.53 -6.92 9.08
N ARG A 195 -10.03 -8.15 9.25
CA ARG A 195 -9.52 -8.58 10.56
C ARG A 195 -8.42 -7.63 11.02
N TRP A 196 -8.30 -7.43 12.33
CA TRP A 196 -7.16 -6.75 12.93
C TRP A 196 -6.22 -7.81 13.52
N ILE A 197 -4.92 -7.62 13.37
CA ILE A 197 -3.90 -8.56 13.83
C ILE A 197 -3.42 -8.12 15.22
N ASN A 198 -3.15 -9.06 16.13
CA ASN A 198 -2.59 -8.71 17.44
C ASN A 198 -1.20 -8.08 17.28
N SER A 199 -0.91 -7.05 18.08
CA SER A 199 0.41 -6.43 18.13
C SER A 199 1.17 -6.87 19.37
N PHE A 200 2.48 -7.06 19.21
CA PHE A 200 3.42 -7.38 20.29
C PHE A 200 4.38 -6.23 20.62
N THR A 201 4.00 -5.01 20.23
CA THR A 201 4.67 -3.77 20.59
C THR A 201 3.63 -2.74 21.03
N ALA A 202 3.98 -1.89 22.00
CA ALA A 202 3.16 -0.71 22.33
C ALA A 202 3.72 0.57 21.68
N GLY A 203 4.58 0.42 20.68
CA GLY A 203 5.24 1.49 19.93
C GLY A 203 6.70 1.66 20.30
N LYS A 204 7.24 2.87 20.09
CA LYS A 204 8.65 3.22 20.31
C LYS A 204 9.15 2.70 21.66
N GLU A 205 10.24 1.94 21.64
CA GLU A 205 10.94 1.37 22.82
C GLU A 205 10.16 0.32 23.63
N PHE A 206 8.91 0.01 23.27
CA PHE A 206 8.05 -0.87 24.04
C PHE A 206 7.80 -2.22 23.36
N GLY A 207 8.06 -3.30 24.10
CA GLY A 207 7.66 -4.65 23.76
C GLY A 207 6.41 -5.10 24.53
N VAL A 208 5.84 -6.23 24.13
CA VAL A 208 4.80 -6.95 24.89
C VAL A 208 5.26 -8.40 25.09
N THR A 209 5.27 -8.88 26.32
CA THR A 209 5.78 -10.23 26.63
C THR A 209 4.91 -11.32 25.99
N THR A 210 5.54 -12.38 25.48
CA THR A 210 4.79 -13.51 24.89
C THR A 210 4.19 -14.47 25.93
N VAL A 211 4.67 -14.40 27.18
CA VAL A 211 4.22 -15.28 28.28
C VAL A 211 3.00 -14.70 29.00
N THR A 212 3.06 -13.43 29.40
CA THR A 212 2.03 -12.78 30.22
C THR A 212 1.28 -11.68 29.50
N TYR A 213 1.66 -11.35 28.26
CA TYR A 213 1.08 -10.26 27.47
C TYR A 213 1.11 -8.91 28.20
N GLN A 214 2.24 -8.64 28.86
CA GLN A 214 2.46 -7.41 29.62
C GLN A 214 3.36 -6.47 28.81
N PRO A 215 2.99 -5.19 28.65
CA PRO A 215 3.82 -4.20 27.99
C PRO A 215 5.01 -3.81 28.87
N PHE A 216 6.18 -3.59 28.27
CA PHE A 216 7.41 -3.23 28.97
C PHE A 216 8.28 -2.29 28.14
N ASP A 217 8.95 -1.36 28.81
CA ASP A 217 9.87 -0.39 28.21
C ASP A 217 11.31 -0.91 28.32
N GLN A 218 11.92 -1.21 27.17
CA GLN A 218 13.29 -1.72 27.14
C GLN A 218 14.31 -0.68 27.60
N VAL A 219 14.07 0.61 27.35
CA VAL A 219 15.06 1.67 27.55
C VAL A 219 14.95 2.28 28.93
N ARG A 220 13.77 2.80 29.29
CA ARG A 220 13.59 3.59 30.51
C ARG A 220 13.36 2.75 31.76
N VAL A 221 12.78 1.55 31.59
CA VAL A 221 12.50 0.64 32.72
C VAL A 221 13.59 -0.42 32.83
N GLU A 222 13.89 -1.14 31.75
CA GLU A 222 14.91 -2.20 31.78
C GLU A 222 16.35 -1.69 31.67
N GLY A 223 16.55 -0.44 31.24
CA GLY A 223 17.87 0.21 31.20
C GLY A 223 18.73 -0.14 29.99
N TYR A 224 18.15 -0.70 28.92
CA TYR A 224 18.88 -0.90 27.67
C TYR A 224 19.19 0.45 27.00
N PRO A 225 20.34 0.59 26.32
CA PRO A 225 20.70 1.85 25.66
C PRO A 225 19.81 2.17 24.45
N HIS A 226 19.16 1.17 23.87
CA HIS A 226 18.23 1.29 22.76
C HIS A 226 17.29 0.07 22.74
N SER A 227 16.14 0.19 22.09
CA SER A 227 15.30 -0.96 21.79
C SER A 227 16.02 -1.97 20.90
N TRP A 228 15.74 -3.24 21.09
CA TRP A 228 16.41 -4.31 20.37
C TRP A 228 15.45 -5.48 20.11
N SER A 229 15.75 -6.21 19.04
CA SER A 229 15.00 -7.38 18.61
C SER A 229 15.96 -8.41 18.01
N THR A 230 15.42 -9.57 17.61
CA THR A 230 16.18 -10.69 17.08
C THR A 230 15.67 -11.09 15.70
N THR A 231 16.56 -11.56 14.83
CA THR A 231 16.24 -12.24 13.57
C THR A 231 17.10 -13.49 13.44
N ILE A 232 16.63 -14.52 12.74
CA ILE A 232 17.34 -15.79 12.53
C ILE A 232 17.14 -16.26 11.09
N CYS A 233 18.20 -16.81 10.48
CA CYS A 233 18.23 -17.39 9.14
C CYS A 233 18.55 -18.88 9.24
#